data_AF-A0A510KHI7-F1
#
_entry.id   AF-A0A510KHI7-F1
#
_cell.length_a   1.000
_cell.length_b   1.000
_cell.length_c   1.000
_cell.angle_alpha   90.00
_cell.angle_beta   90.00
_cell.angle_gamma   90.00
#
_symmetry.space_group_name_H-M   'P 1'
#
loop_
_entity.id
_entity.type
_entity.pdbx_description
1 polymer ?
#
loop_
_entity_poly.entity_id
_entity_poly.type
_entity_poly.pdbx_seq_one_letter_code
_entity_poly.pdbx_strand_id
1 'polypeptide(L)'
;MEDKYLDEVKLLVKWYDKKISDDEFLEKFKLKKIRYRREVPDIAKEKLKEACVSKNSDTIVPYLSLIFYLKIDFDEIKDCIEEIITGNWHYDHENIAGAFEDIASPKTIEWVYYLALAHQFEGYEGGIAMARKCIHALGKINTPKSKEKLELLANNLNETEELRESAKRELNRHDFTNKDVE
;
A
#
# COMPACT_ATOMS: atom_id res chain seq x y z
N MET A 1 -18.06 10.89 -12.90
CA MET A 1 -18.72 9.59 -12.68
C MET A 1 -18.30 9.19 -11.28
N GLU A 2 -19.24 9.08 -10.33
CA GLU A 2 -18.90 8.63 -8.98
C GLU A 2 -18.35 7.20 -9.07
N ASP A 3 -17.20 6.98 -8.43
CA ASP A 3 -16.53 5.68 -8.40
C ASP A 3 -17.33 4.74 -7.48
N LYS A 4 -18.08 3.83 -8.11
CA LYS A 4 -18.96 2.88 -7.42
C LYS A 4 -18.23 2.06 -6.35
N TYR A 5 -16.95 1.72 -6.54
CA TYR A 5 -16.17 0.91 -5.61
C TYR A 5 -15.74 1.74 -4.42
N LEU A 6 -15.38 3.00 -4.65
CA LEU A 6 -15.10 3.95 -3.58
C LEU A 6 -16.34 4.20 -2.70
N ASP A 7 -17.52 4.33 -3.29
CA ASP A 7 -18.76 4.50 -2.52
C ASP A 7 -19.14 3.24 -1.75
N GLU A 8 -18.89 2.06 -2.33
CA GLU A 8 -19.01 0.78 -1.66
C GLU A 8 -18.12 0.74 -0.39
N VAL A 9 -16.83 1.04 -0.54
CA VAL A 9 -15.86 1.04 0.57
C VAL A 9 -16.22 2.07 1.62
N LYS A 10 -16.63 3.29 1.24
CA LYS A 10 -17.09 4.31 2.20
C LYS A 10 -18.27 3.82 3.03
N LEU A 11 -19.20 3.09 2.42
CA LEU A 11 -20.33 2.53 3.17
C LEU A 11 -19.89 1.41 4.10
N LEU A 12 -19.00 0.52 3.65
CA LEU A 12 -18.41 -0.53 4.50
C LEU A 12 -17.71 0.05 5.73
N VAL A 13 -16.89 1.11 5.55
CA VAL A 13 -16.21 1.79 6.66
C VAL A 13 -17.21 2.38 7.65
N LYS A 14 -18.22 3.12 7.16
CA LYS A 14 -19.27 3.70 8.02
C LYS A 14 -20.00 2.62 8.82
N TRP A 15 -20.29 1.48 8.20
CA TRP A 15 -20.99 0.39 8.87
C TRP A 15 -20.11 -0.34 9.88
N TYR A 16 -18.86 -0.66 9.51
CA TYR A 16 -17.86 -1.26 10.39
C TYR A 16 -17.67 -0.44 11.66
N ASP A 17 -17.53 0.88 11.51
CA ASP A 17 -17.38 1.86 12.60
C ASP A 17 -18.65 2.11 13.42
N LYS A 18 -19.76 1.45 13.08
CA LYS A 18 -21.08 1.68 13.70
C LYS A 18 -21.65 3.10 13.51
N LYS A 19 -21.23 3.82 12.47
CA LYS A 19 -21.72 5.17 12.14
C LYS A 19 -23.08 5.16 11.44
N ILE A 20 -23.49 4.01 10.89
CA ILE A 20 -24.82 3.76 10.32
C ILE A 20 -25.39 2.47 10.92
N SER A 21 -26.72 2.37 10.96
CA SER A 21 -27.41 1.17 11.47
C SER A 21 -27.30 0.01 10.47
N ASP A 22 -27.63 -1.20 10.94
CA ASP A 22 -27.71 -2.37 10.05
C ASP A 22 -28.81 -2.19 9.00
N ASP A 23 -29.96 -1.62 9.38
CA ASP A 23 -31.06 -1.34 8.46
C ASP A 23 -30.67 -0.30 7.39
N GLU A 24 -30.01 0.79 7.79
CA GLU A 24 -29.53 1.83 6.86
C GLU A 24 -28.47 1.27 5.91
N PHE A 25 -27.57 0.43 6.41
CA PHE A 25 -26.59 -0.25 5.58
C PHE A 25 -27.25 -1.18 4.57
N LEU A 26 -28.18 -2.03 5.00
CA LEU A 26 -28.87 -2.99 4.13
C LEU A 26 -29.68 -2.30 3.02
N GLU A 27 -30.36 -1.18 3.34
CA GLU A 27 -31.11 -0.39 2.35
C GLU A 27 -30.18 0.18 1.27
N LYS A 28 -29.02 0.72 1.67
CA LYS A 28 -28.07 1.38 0.78
C LYS A 28 -27.20 0.42 -0.02
N PHE A 29 -26.83 -0.72 0.57
CA PHE A 29 -25.70 -1.50 0.06
C PHE A 29 -26.05 -2.52 -1.02
N LYS A 30 -27.30 -2.99 -1.14
CA LYS A 30 -27.78 -3.96 -2.16
C LYS A 30 -26.93 -5.22 -2.40
N LEU A 31 -25.82 -5.44 -1.68
CA LEU A 31 -25.01 -6.65 -1.75
C LEU A 31 -25.72 -7.76 -0.99
N LYS A 32 -25.97 -8.87 -1.66
CA LYS A 32 -26.91 -9.90 -1.22
C LYS A 32 -26.48 -10.74 0.00
N LYS A 33 -25.29 -10.57 0.59
CA LYS A 33 -24.72 -11.64 1.44
C LYS A 33 -23.84 -11.27 2.64
N ILE A 34 -23.77 -10.02 3.09
CA ILE A 34 -23.03 -9.75 4.34
C ILE A 34 -23.94 -10.00 5.53
N ARG A 35 -23.54 -10.92 6.42
CA ARG A 35 -24.31 -11.28 7.62
C ARG A 35 -23.81 -10.53 8.85
N TYR A 36 -22.52 -10.23 8.92
CA TYR A 36 -21.90 -9.61 10.10
C TYR A 36 -20.79 -8.63 9.72
N ARG A 37 -20.64 -7.55 10.50
CA ARG A 37 -19.55 -6.57 10.33
C ARG A 37 -18.15 -7.18 10.42
N ARG A 38 -18.00 -8.28 11.17
CA ARG A 38 -16.74 -9.04 11.25
C ARG A 38 -16.33 -9.69 9.93
N GLU A 39 -17.22 -9.76 8.94
CA GLU A 39 -16.92 -10.29 7.60
C GLU A 39 -16.28 -9.23 6.70
N VAL A 40 -16.29 -7.94 7.09
CA VAL A 40 -15.72 -6.84 6.28
C VAL A 40 -14.24 -7.08 5.92
N PRO A 41 -13.36 -7.55 6.83
CA PRO A 41 -12.00 -7.92 6.47
C PRO A 41 -11.92 -9.01 5.39
N ASP A 42 -12.75 -10.05 5.48
CA ASP A 42 -12.74 -11.14 4.49
C ASP A 42 -13.25 -10.65 3.13
N ILE A 43 -14.27 -9.80 3.12
CA ILE A 43 -14.78 -9.16 1.90
C ILE A 43 -13.70 -8.30 1.25
N ALA A 44 -12.97 -7.51 2.05
CA ALA A 44 -11.89 -6.67 1.53
C ALA A 44 -10.78 -7.52 0.89
N LYS A 45 -10.39 -8.63 1.53
CA LYS A 45 -9.42 -9.59 0.98
C LYS A 45 -9.93 -10.27 -0.31
N GLU A 46 -11.16 -10.74 -0.32
CA GLU A 46 -11.77 -11.38 -1.50
C GLU A 46 -11.84 -10.41 -2.69
N LYS A 47 -12.27 -9.17 -2.45
CA LYS A 47 -12.38 -8.13 -3.47
C LYS A 47 -11.03 -7.70 -4.03
N LEU A 48 -10.02 -7.56 -3.17
CA LEU A 48 -8.66 -7.28 -3.64
C LEU A 48 -8.14 -8.44 -4.51
N LYS A 49 -8.36 -9.69 -4.08
CA LYS A 49 -7.97 -10.88 -4.85
C LYS A 49 -8.68 -10.97 -6.19
N GLU A 50 -9.99 -10.69 -6.24
CA GLU A 50 -10.76 -10.61 -7.49
C GLU A 50 -10.20 -9.53 -8.42
N ALA A 51 -9.83 -8.36 -7.89
CA ALA A 51 -9.22 -7.28 -8.65
C ALA A 51 -7.89 -7.69 -9.27
N CYS A 52 -7.01 -8.36 -8.50
CA CYS A 52 -5.75 -8.91 -9.01
C CYS A 52 -5.98 -9.93 -10.14
N VAL A 53 -6.86 -10.92 -9.94
CA VAL A 53 -7.14 -11.97 -10.94
C VAL A 53 -7.72 -11.39 -12.23
N SER A 54 -8.64 -10.42 -12.11
CA SER A 54 -9.30 -9.79 -13.26
C SER A 54 -8.53 -8.61 -13.85
N LYS A 55 -7.41 -8.22 -13.22
CA LYS A 55 -6.63 -7.03 -13.56
C LYS A 55 -7.49 -5.75 -13.62
N ASN A 56 -8.37 -5.60 -12.65
CA ASN A 56 -9.30 -4.48 -12.58
C ASN A 56 -8.72 -3.33 -11.75
N SER A 57 -8.12 -2.35 -12.44
CA SER A 57 -7.48 -1.17 -11.83
C SER A 57 -8.41 -0.37 -10.93
N ASP A 58 -9.67 -0.20 -11.33
CA ASP A 58 -10.66 0.62 -10.62
C ASP A 58 -11.02 0.04 -9.24
N THR A 59 -10.80 -1.27 -9.06
CA THR A 59 -11.14 -1.98 -7.83
C THR A 59 -9.97 -2.01 -6.84
N ILE A 60 -8.71 -1.92 -7.30
CA ILE A 60 -7.55 -2.07 -6.40
C ILE A 60 -7.55 -0.99 -5.32
N VAL A 61 -7.52 0.28 -5.71
CA VAL A 61 -7.27 1.39 -4.78
C VAL A 61 -8.30 1.46 -3.67
N PRO A 62 -9.62 1.36 -3.93
CA PRO A 62 -10.62 1.38 -2.87
C PRO A 62 -10.44 0.25 -1.85
N TYR A 63 -10.26 -0.99 -2.30
CA TYR A 63 -10.19 -2.14 -1.38
C TYR A 63 -8.81 -2.28 -0.72
N LEU A 64 -7.73 -1.89 -1.39
CA LEU A 64 -6.42 -1.79 -0.76
C LEU A 64 -6.42 -0.72 0.34
N SER A 65 -7.06 0.42 0.10
CA SER A 65 -7.28 1.44 1.13
C SER A 65 -8.10 0.91 2.31
N LEU A 66 -9.14 0.11 2.04
CA LEU A 66 -9.94 -0.54 3.09
C LEU A 66 -9.09 -1.53 3.90
N ILE A 67 -8.24 -2.32 3.24
CA ILE A 67 -7.32 -3.25 3.89
C ILE A 67 -6.38 -2.51 4.85
N PHE A 68 -5.77 -1.41 4.41
CA PHE A 68 -4.92 -0.58 5.25
C PHE A 68 -5.69 0.06 6.42
N TYR A 69 -6.91 0.55 6.16
CA TYR A 69 -7.80 1.09 7.18
C TYR A 69 -8.11 0.07 8.28
N LEU A 70 -8.42 -1.17 7.88
CA LEU A 70 -8.74 -2.27 8.79
C LEU A 70 -7.49 -2.85 9.47
N LYS A 71 -6.29 -2.42 9.08
CA LYS A 71 -5.00 -2.92 9.59
C LYS A 71 -4.89 -4.44 9.48
N ILE A 72 -5.37 -4.99 8.36
CA ILE A 72 -5.20 -6.41 8.06
C ILE A 72 -3.71 -6.71 7.93
N ASP A 73 -3.27 -7.85 8.45
CA ASP A 73 -1.87 -8.23 8.41
C ASP A 73 -1.40 -8.36 6.95
N PHE A 74 -0.22 -7.81 6.66
CA PHE A 74 0.40 -7.90 5.33
C PHE A 74 0.63 -9.34 4.89
N ASP A 75 0.85 -10.27 5.82
CA ASP A 75 1.01 -11.69 5.50
C ASP A 75 -0.28 -12.31 4.93
N GLU A 76 -1.45 -11.83 5.33
CA GLU A 76 -2.73 -12.33 4.81
C GLU A 76 -3.01 -11.89 3.36
N ILE A 77 -2.32 -10.85 2.88
CA ILE A 77 -2.56 -10.22 1.58
C ILE A 77 -1.31 -10.20 0.69
N LYS A 78 -0.23 -10.84 1.13
CA LYS A 78 1.10 -10.80 0.48
C LYS A 78 1.04 -11.03 -1.02
N ASP A 79 0.39 -12.11 -1.45
CA ASP A 79 0.30 -12.46 -2.88
C ASP A 79 -0.39 -11.36 -3.70
N CYS A 80 -1.41 -10.70 -3.13
CA CYS A 80 -2.10 -9.60 -3.81
C CYS A 80 -1.19 -8.37 -3.90
N ILE A 81 -0.47 -8.04 -2.82
CA ILE A 81 0.50 -6.92 -2.84
C ILE A 81 1.59 -7.17 -3.88
N GLU A 82 2.16 -8.38 -3.94
CA GLU A 82 3.20 -8.72 -4.90
C GLU A 82 2.72 -8.64 -6.36
N GLU A 83 1.49 -9.12 -6.64
CA GLU A 83 0.88 -8.97 -7.98
C GLU A 83 0.65 -7.49 -8.34
N ILE A 84 0.23 -6.68 -7.38
CA ILE A 84 -0.03 -5.25 -7.61
C ILE A 84 1.29 -4.52 -7.84
N ILE A 85 2.28 -4.63 -6.94
CA ILE A 85 3.51 -3.84 -7.07
C ILE A 85 4.38 -4.23 -8.27
N THR A 86 4.19 -5.44 -8.83
CA THR A 86 4.92 -5.91 -10.02
C THR A 86 4.09 -5.81 -11.31
N GLY A 87 2.80 -5.50 -11.20
CA GLY A 87 1.83 -5.54 -12.29
C GLY A 87 1.86 -4.28 -13.16
N ASN A 88 1.93 -4.44 -14.48
CA ASN A 88 1.87 -3.32 -15.45
C ASN A 88 0.44 -2.99 -15.93
N TRP A 89 -0.57 -3.45 -15.20
CA TRP A 89 -1.99 -3.38 -15.61
C TRP A 89 -2.77 -2.28 -14.88
N HIS A 90 -2.10 -1.52 -14.01
CA HIS A 90 -2.60 -0.30 -13.38
C HIS A 90 -1.46 0.71 -13.24
N TYR A 91 -1.81 1.92 -12.79
CA TYR A 91 -0.86 3.03 -12.68
C TYR A 91 -0.67 3.54 -11.23
N ASP A 92 -1.27 2.87 -10.25
CA ASP A 92 -1.28 3.31 -8.84
C ASP A 92 0.00 3.09 -8.03
N HIS A 93 1.12 2.71 -8.64
CA HIS A 93 2.37 2.41 -7.92
C HIS A 93 2.84 3.57 -7.02
N GLU A 94 2.72 4.81 -7.49
CA GLU A 94 3.07 6.00 -6.70
C GLU A 94 2.13 6.23 -5.50
N ASN A 95 0.85 5.89 -5.64
CA ASN A 95 -0.14 5.96 -4.56
C ASN A 95 0.12 4.87 -3.52
N ILE A 96 0.46 3.67 -3.96
CA ILE A 96 0.81 2.54 -3.10
C ILE A 96 2.10 2.83 -2.32
N ALA A 97 3.12 3.39 -2.99
CA ALA A 97 4.34 3.84 -2.32
C ALA A 97 4.04 4.91 -1.25
N GLY A 98 3.11 5.84 -1.52
CA GLY A 98 2.64 6.81 -0.53
C GLY A 98 1.96 6.15 0.67
N ALA A 99 1.09 5.15 0.44
CA ALA A 99 0.47 4.41 1.53
C ALA A 99 1.49 3.65 2.39
N PHE A 100 2.50 3.02 1.78
CA PHE A 100 3.59 2.40 2.54
C PHE A 100 4.42 3.41 3.33
N GLU A 101 4.61 4.62 2.80
CA GLU A 101 5.26 5.72 3.51
C GLU A 101 4.48 6.16 4.75
N ASP A 102 3.15 6.22 4.67
CA ASP A 102 2.29 6.60 5.79
C ASP A 102 2.20 5.48 6.85
N ILE A 103 2.17 4.22 6.40
CA ILE A 103 2.08 3.05 7.29
C ILE A 103 3.41 2.76 7.98
N ALA A 104 4.54 2.91 7.27
CA ALA A 104 5.90 2.69 7.75
C ALA A 104 6.09 1.36 8.52
N SER A 105 5.53 0.27 7.98
CA SER A 105 5.63 -1.06 8.60
C SER A 105 6.92 -1.78 8.22
N PRO A 106 7.63 -2.42 9.16
CA PRO A 106 8.78 -3.29 8.84
C PRO A 106 8.46 -4.40 7.83
N LYS A 107 7.20 -4.89 7.79
CA LYS A 107 6.78 -5.93 6.84
C LYS A 107 6.83 -5.48 5.37
N THR A 108 6.82 -4.17 5.11
CA THR A 108 6.82 -3.63 3.74
C THR A 108 8.21 -3.32 3.20
N ILE A 109 9.29 -3.52 3.98
CA ILE A 109 10.65 -3.08 3.60
C ILE A 109 11.08 -3.59 2.22
N GLU A 110 10.89 -4.88 1.93
CA GLU A 110 11.32 -5.45 0.65
C GLU A 110 10.50 -4.92 -0.53
N TRP A 111 9.19 -4.73 -0.37
CA TRP A 111 8.33 -4.17 -1.40
C TRP A 111 8.63 -2.68 -1.65
N VAL A 112 8.86 -1.92 -0.58
CA VAL A 112 9.26 -0.52 -0.66
C VAL A 112 10.61 -0.39 -1.37
N TYR A 113 11.58 -1.22 -1.02
CA TYR A 113 12.88 -1.24 -1.68
C TYR A 113 12.77 -1.62 -3.16
N TYR A 114 11.95 -2.62 -3.50
CA TYR A 114 11.68 -3.00 -4.88
C TYR A 114 11.12 -1.81 -5.69
N LEU A 115 10.07 -1.14 -5.18
CA LEU A 115 9.47 0.02 -5.84
C LEU A 115 10.47 1.17 -6.00
N ALA A 116 11.34 1.38 -5.00
CA ALA A 116 12.41 2.37 -5.10
C ALA A 116 13.37 2.09 -6.26
N LEU A 117 13.62 0.84 -6.62
CA LEU A 117 14.46 0.46 -7.77
C LEU A 117 13.67 0.46 -9.09
N ALA A 118 12.41 0.05 -9.06
CA ALA A 118 11.56 -0.10 -10.24
C ALA A 118 11.21 1.22 -10.94
N HIS A 119 11.47 2.37 -10.31
CA HIS A 119 11.18 3.71 -10.85
C HIS A 119 11.77 4.02 -12.23
N GLN A 120 12.77 3.25 -12.68
CA GLN A 120 13.43 3.41 -13.96
C GLN A 120 12.69 2.69 -15.10
N PHE A 121 11.72 1.82 -14.80
CA PHE A 121 11.01 1.03 -15.79
C PHE A 121 9.80 1.79 -16.34
N GLU A 122 9.61 1.75 -17.66
CA GLU A 122 8.55 2.49 -18.40
C GLU A 122 7.11 2.15 -17.95
N GLY A 123 6.90 1.04 -17.22
CA GLY A 123 5.60 0.62 -16.71
C GLY A 123 5.19 1.23 -15.36
N TYR A 124 6.03 2.04 -14.73
CA TYR A 124 5.79 2.59 -13.38
C TYR A 124 5.53 4.09 -13.44
N GLU A 125 4.25 4.47 -13.40
CA GLU A 125 3.87 5.88 -13.29
C GLU A 125 4.34 6.49 -11.95
N GLY A 126 4.73 7.77 -11.99
CA GLY A 126 5.30 8.49 -10.85
C GLY A 126 6.82 8.42 -10.72
N GLY A 127 7.49 7.42 -11.31
CA GLY A 127 8.96 7.34 -11.45
C GLY A 127 9.74 7.84 -10.21
N ILE A 128 10.46 8.94 -10.34
CA ILE A 128 11.27 9.55 -9.26
C ILE A 128 10.44 9.90 -8.02
N ALA A 129 9.19 10.36 -8.18
CA ALA A 129 8.32 10.70 -7.06
C ALA A 129 7.97 9.45 -6.23
N MET A 130 7.69 8.33 -6.89
CA MET A 130 7.48 7.03 -6.26
C MET A 130 8.74 6.61 -5.48
N ALA A 131 9.92 6.62 -6.12
CA ALA A 131 11.16 6.23 -5.46
C ALA A 131 11.47 7.09 -4.23
N ARG A 132 11.21 8.40 -4.30
CA ARG A 132 11.41 9.31 -3.17
C ARG A 132 10.49 8.97 -2.00
N LYS A 133 9.21 8.66 -2.25
CA LYS A 133 8.29 8.17 -1.21
C LYS A 133 8.80 6.88 -0.58
N CYS A 134 9.30 5.95 -1.39
CA CYS A 134 9.90 4.71 -0.88
C CYS A 134 11.15 4.97 -0.01
N ILE A 135 12.02 5.90 -0.40
CA ILE A 135 13.18 6.31 0.41
C ILE A 135 12.73 6.89 1.76
N HIS A 136 11.74 7.78 1.76
CA HIS A 136 11.19 8.31 3.00
C HIS A 136 10.52 7.22 3.86
N ALA A 137 9.84 6.26 3.23
CA ALA A 137 9.21 5.14 3.92
C ALA A 137 10.26 4.30 4.66
N LEU A 138 11.38 3.97 4.00
CA LEU A 138 12.50 3.27 4.64
C LEU A 138 13.09 4.06 5.82
N GLY A 139 13.21 5.38 5.71
CA GLY A 139 13.63 6.25 6.81
C GLY A 139 12.66 6.19 7.99
N LYS A 140 11.35 6.32 7.72
CA LYS A 140 10.28 6.25 8.74
C LYS A 140 10.16 4.89 9.43
N ILE A 141 10.38 3.78 8.70
CA ILE A 141 10.40 2.42 9.27
C ILE A 141 11.48 2.34 10.36
N ASN A 142 12.64 2.97 10.13
CA ASN A 142 13.68 3.20 11.13
C ASN A 142 14.21 1.92 11.81
N THR A 143 14.27 0.80 11.10
CA THR A 143 14.89 -0.45 11.57
C THR A 143 16.27 -0.69 10.96
N PRO A 144 17.12 -1.57 11.53
CA PRO A 144 18.40 -1.95 10.93
C PRO A 144 18.26 -2.46 9.49
N LYS A 145 17.24 -3.28 9.20
CA LYS A 145 16.99 -3.76 7.84
C LYS A 145 16.62 -2.62 6.87
N SER A 146 15.81 -1.65 7.31
CA SER A 146 15.49 -0.49 6.48
C SER A 146 16.72 0.40 6.21
N LYS A 147 17.64 0.49 7.18
CA LYS A 147 18.94 1.17 7.03
C LYS A 147 19.77 0.54 5.92
N GLU A 148 19.90 -0.79 5.93
CA GLU A 148 20.65 -1.54 4.92
C GLU A 148 20.13 -1.21 3.51
N LYS A 149 18.80 -1.19 3.32
CA LYS A 149 18.20 -0.83 2.04
C LYS A 149 18.49 0.62 1.65
N LEU A 150 18.46 1.56 2.58
CA LEU A 150 18.84 2.96 2.32
C LEU A 150 20.32 3.10 1.94
N GLU A 151 21.22 2.37 2.60
CA GLU A 151 22.65 2.34 2.24
C GLU A 151 22.86 1.81 0.83
N LEU A 152 22.13 0.76 0.44
CA LEU A 152 22.15 0.25 -0.93
C LEU A 152 21.67 1.29 -1.94
N LEU A 153 20.56 2.00 -1.67
CA LEU A 153 20.05 3.06 -2.56
C LEU A 153 21.03 4.24 -2.66
N ALA A 154 21.62 4.67 -1.54
CA ALA A 154 22.58 5.76 -1.49
C ALA A 154 23.85 5.48 -2.32
N ASN A 155 24.25 4.21 -2.44
CA ASN A 155 25.47 3.79 -3.13
C ASN A 155 25.25 3.33 -4.57
N ASN A 156 24.07 2.79 -4.92
CA ASN A 156 23.86 2.09 -6.18
C ASN A 156 22.91 2.78 -7.17
N LEU A 157 22.16 3.81 -6.77
CA LEU A 157 21.30 4.58 -7.69
C LEU A 157 22.13 5.51 -8.59
N ASN A 158 22.98 4.95 -9.45
CA ASN A 158 24.00 5.66 -10.22
C ASN A 158 23.46 6.73 -11.19
N GLU A 159 22.23 6.56 -11.68
CA GLU A 159 21.65 7.42 -12.71
C GLU A 159 20.83 8.59 -12.14
N THR A 160 20.57 8.62 -10.82
CA THR A 160 19.69 9.63 -10.20
C THR A 160 20.30 10.21 -8.91
N GLU A 161 21.19 11.20 -9.04
CA GLU A 161 21.87 11.87 -7.89
C GLU A 161 20.88 12.38 -6.83
N GLU A 162 19.75 12.96 -7.25
CA GLU A 162 18.74 13.48 -6.32
C GLU A 162 18.24 12.41 -5.34
N LEU A 163 18.01 11.19 -5.82
CA LEU A 163 17.54 10.07 -5.01
C LEU A 163 18.64 9.55 -4.08
N ARG A 164 19.89 9.49 -4.53
CA ARG A 164 21.03 9.14 -3.66
C ARG A 164 21.16 10.12 -2.50
N GLU A 165 21.12 11.41 -2.79
CA GLU A 165 21.18 12.44 -1.76
C GLU A 165 19.95 12.38 -0.83
N SER A 166 18.79 11.99 -1.35
CA SER A 166 17.62 11.72 -0.51
C SER A 166 17.85 10.55 0.45
N ALA A 167 18.40 9.45 -0.02
CA ALA A 167 18.72 8.30 0.82
C ALA A 167 19.76 8.66 1.89
N LYS A 168 20.81 9.41 1.54
CA LYS A 168 21.81 9.92 2.50
C LYS A 168 21.19 10.85 3.55
N ARG A 169 20.23 11.70 3.16
CA ARG A 169 19.50 12.55 4.12
C ARG A 169 18.70 11.73 5.12
N GLU A 170 17.98 10.71 4.67
CA GLU A 170 17.22 9.83 5.57
C GLU A 170 18.17 9.03 6.49
N LEU A 171 19.30 8.53 5.98
CA LEU A 171 20.34 7.88 6.80
C LEU A 171 20.89 8.78 7.92
N ASN A 172 20.96 10.09 7.69
CA ASN A 172 21.43 11.05 8.70
C ASN A 172 20.33 11.55 9.65
N ARG A 173 19.06 11.43 9.25
CA ARG A 173 17.91 11.89 10.03
C ARG A 173 17.49 10.88 11.10
N HIS A 174 17.76 9.60 10.85
CA HIS A 174 17.21 8.47 11.59
C HIS A 174 18.31 7.67 12.30
N ASP A 175 17.99 7.07 13.45
CA ASP A 175 18.94 6.32 14.28
C ASP A 175 18.90 4.80 14.07
N PHE A 176 17.88 4.32 13.37
CA PHE A 176 17.63 2.94 12.96
C PHE A 176 17.52 1.95 14.12
N THR A 177 16.86 2.36 15.20
CA THR A 177 16.75 1.59 16.44
C THR A 177 15.45 0.79 16.59
N ASN A 178 14.46 0.97 15.69
CA ASN A 178 13.22 0.21 15.74
C ASN A 178 13.51 -1.28 15.47
N LYS A 179 12.69 -2.16 16.07
CA LYS A 179 12.81 -3.59 15.85
C LYS A 179 12.29 -3.96 14.47
N ASP A 180 13.03 -4.83 13.79
CA ASP A 180 12.47 -5.63 12.70
C ASP A 180 11.44 -6.58 13.33
N VAL A 181 10.16 -6.21 13.31
CA VAL A 181 9.09 -7.10 13.74
C VAL A 181 8.65 -7.88 12.52
N GLU A 182 8.96 -9.18 12.51
CA GLU A 182 8.42 -10.18 11.57
C GLU A 182 6.93 -10.43 11.81
#